data_AF-A0A3D5U6W9-F1
#
_entry.id   AF-A0A3D5U6W9-F1
#
_cell.length_a   1.000
_cell.length_b   1.000
_cell.length_c   1.000
_cell.angle_alpha   90.00
_cell.angle_beta   90.00
_cell.angle_gamma   90.00
#
_symmetry.space_group_name_H-M   'P 1'
#
loop_
_entity.id
_entity.type
_entity.pdbx_description
1 polymer ?
#
loop_
_entity_poly.entity_id
_entity_poly.type
_entity_poly.pdbx_seq_one_letter_code
_entity_poly.pdbx_strand_id
1 'polypeptide(L)'
;EGYRNDFRNYLNELRERDEDVRLPSWYSLYIKMLWAMQAKYPELVNLSTITKDEIIAQDLPCRSVKRAVEAGLLPKIPGYKYLDREI
;
A
#
# COMPACT_ATOMS: atom_id res chain seq x y z
N GLU A 1 0.09 -11.89 9.28
CA GLU A 1 0.13 -10.73 10.22
C GLU A 1 1.17 -9.68 9.86
N GLY A 2 2.33 -10.09 9.33
CA GLY A 2 3.43 -9.19 8.97
C GLY A 2 3.05 -8.02 8.04
N TYR A 3 2.28 -8.27 6.98
CA TYR A 3 1.79 -7.22 6.08
C TYR A 3 1.04 -6.10 6.81
N ARG A 4 0.13 -6.44 7.74
CA ARG A 4 -0.61 -5.44 8.52
C ARG A 4 0.31 -4.65 9.45
N ASN A 5 1.33 -5.31 10.00
CA ASN A 5 2.31 -4.65 10.86
C ASN A 5 3.18 -3.67 10.07
N ASP A 6 3.56 -4.04 8.85
CA ASP A 6 4.31 -3.17 7.94
C ASP A 6 3.52 -1.92 7.58
N PHE A 7 2.21 -2.03 7.31
CA PHE A 7 1.35 -0.88 7.10
C PHE A 7 1.24 0.03 8.33
N ARG A 8 1.21 -0.54 9.55
CA ARG A 8 1.20 0.25 10.79
C ARG A 8 2.51 1.00 10.99
N ASN A 9 3.64 0.33 10.78
CA ASN A 9 4.96 0.94 10.84
C ASN A 9 5.09 2.07 9.82
N TYR A 10 4.70 1.81 8.57
CA TYR A 10 4.68 2.82 7.51
C TYR A 10 3.81 4.02 7.87
N LEU A 11 2.61 3.77 8.40
CA LEU A 11 1.69 4.83 8.79
C LEU A 11 2.26 5.70 9.91
N ASN A 12 2.94 5.11 10.90
CA ASN A 12 3.58 5.87 11.96
C ASN A 12 4.70 6.75 11.41
N GLU A 13 5.61 6.20 10.60
CA GLU A 13 6.69 6.96 9.97
C GLU A 13 6.19 8.08 9.05
N LEU A 14 5.09 7.82 8.33
CA LEU A 14 4.44 8.82 7.49
C LEU A 14 3.86 9.97 8.33
N ARG A 15 3.23 9.65 9.47
CA ARG A 15 2.67 10.66 10.39
C ARG A 15 3.73 11.49 11.11
N GLU A 16 4.88 10.88 11.42
CA GLU A 16 6.00 11.62 12.01
C GLU A 16 6.62 12.63 11.03
N ARG A 17 6.49 12.37 9.72
CA ARG A 17 7.03 13.24 8.67
C ARG A 17 6.04 14.28 8.18
N ASP A 18 4.77 13.92 8.17
CA ASP A 18 3.72 14.67 7.52
C ASP A 18 2.56 14.82 8.51
N GLU A 19 2.59 15.92 9.25
CA GLU A 19 1.60 16.24 10.29
C GLU A 19 0.18 16.43 9.71
N ASP A 20 0.08 16.68 8.39
CA ASP A 20 -1.18 16.79 7.67
C ASP A 20 -1.80 15.42 7.31
N VAL A 21 -1.02 14.33 7.41
CA VAL A 21 -1.52 12.98 7.17
C VAL A 21 -2.47 12.54 8.29
N ARG A 22 -3.74 12.92 8.12
CA ARG A 22 -4.87 12.52 8.95
C ARG A 22 -5.41 11.15 8.56
N LEU A 23 -4.54 10.16 8.41
CA LEU A 23 -4.96 8.78 8.18
C LEU A 23 -5.19 8.10 9.53
N PRO A 24 -6.44 7.80 9.92
CA PRO A 24 -6.76 7.30 11.26
C PRO A 24 -6.37 5.84 11.46
N SER A 25 -6.19 5.07 10.38
CA SER A 25 -5.91 3.64 10.45
C SER A 25 -5.13 3.12 9.24
N TRP A 26 -4.43 2.01 9.44
CA TRP A 26 -3.77 1.25 8.37
C TRP A 26 -4.75 0.85 7.26
N TYR A 27 -6.02 0.62 7.59
CA TYR A 27 -7.07 0.33 6.63
C TYR A 27 -7.34 1.53 5.70
N SER A 28 -7.34 2.75 6.25
CA SER A 28 -7.51 3.97 5.44
C SER A 28 -6.34 4.16 4.47
N LEU A 29 -5.11 3.88 4.93
CA LEU A 29 -3.92 3.88 4.09
C LEU A 29 -4.02 2.81 2.99
N TYR A 30 -4.47 1.60 3.34
CA TYR A 30 -4.68 0.50 2.40
C TYR A 30 -5.70 0.86 1.32
N ILE A 31 -6.85 1.45 1.69
CA ILE A 31 -7.84 1.94 0.74
C ILE A 31 -7.23 3.03 -0.17
N LYS A 32 -6.49 4.00 0.38
CA LYS A 32 -5.84 5.05 -0.42
C LYS A 32 -4.85 4.48 -1.43
N MET A 33 -4.08 3.47 -1.02
CA MET A 33 -3.18 2.72 -1.91
C MET A 33 -3.96 2.02 -3.02
N LEU A 34 -5.06 1.34 -2.70
CA LEU A 34 -5.92 0.69 -3.69
C LEU A 34 -6.51 1.68 -4.70
N TRP A 35 -6.94 2.86 -4.26
CA TRP A 35 -7.39 3.94 -5.17
C TRP A 35 -6.26 4.44 -6.06
N ALA A 36 -5.07 4.69 -5.51
CA ALA A 36 -3.90 5.06 -6.30
C ALA A 36 -3.56 3.97 -7.33
N MET A 37 -3.82 2.71 -6.98
CA MET A 37 -3.59 1.57 -7.84
C MET A 37 -4.56 1.50 -8.99
N GLN A 38 -5.86 1.63 -8.71
CA GLN A 38 -6.89 1.72 -9.75
C GLN A 38 -6.66 2.94 -10.64
N ALA A 39 -6.23 4.08 -10.10
CA ALA A 39 -5.90 5.24 -10.91
C ALA A 39 -4.72 4.99 -11.86
N LYS A 40 -3.75 4.17 -11.45
CA LYS A 40 -2.57 3.85 -12.25
C LYS A 40 -2.79 2.69 -13.22
N TYR A 41 -3.63 1.74 -12.85
CA TYR A 41 -3.94 0.53 -13.62
C TYR A 41 -5.46 0.30 -13.71
N PRO A 42 -6.22 1.25 -14.29
CA PRO A 42 -7.68 1.16 -14.31
C PRO A 42 -8.22 -0.04 -15.08
N GLU A 43 -7.42 -0.58 -16.01
CA GLU A 43 -7.77 -1.74 -16.84
C GLU A 43 -7.43 -3.09 -16.18
N LEU A 44 -6.48 -3.12 -15.24
CA LEU A 44 -6.03 -4.35 -14.55
C LEU A 44 -6.59 -4.46 -13.14
N VAL A 45 -6.91 -3.33 -12.50
CA VAL A 45 -7.29 -3.25 -11.09
C VAL A 45 -8.70 -2.69 -11.00
N ASN A 46 -9.65 -3.59 -10.76
CA ASN A 46 -11.00 -3.21 -10.43
C ASN A 46 -11.26 -3.50 -8.94
N LEU A 47 -11.37 -2.43 -8.14
CA LEU A 47 -11.56 -2.54 -6.69
C LEU A 47 -12.81 -3.29 -6.28
N SER A 48 -13.81 -3.37 -7.16
CA SER A 48 -15.06 -4.10 -6.91
C SER A 48 -14.91 -5.62 -7.10
N THR A 49 -13.94 -6.08 -7.88
CA THR A 49 -13.80 -7.51 -8.24
C THR A 49 -12.45 -8.10 -7.87
N ILE A 50 -11.48 -7.28 -7.47
CA ILE A 50 -10.12 -7.73 -7.19
C ILE A 50 -10.08 -8.75 -6.05
N THR A 51 -9.53 -9.91 -6.34
CA THR A 51 -9.29 -10.96 -5.34
C THR A 51 -7.81 -11.07 -5.01
N LYS A 52 -7.50 -11.66 -3.85
CA LYS A 52 -6.10 -11.87 -3.42
C LYS A 52 -5.31 -12.70 -4.43
N ASP A 53 -5.97 -13.68 -5.05
CA ASP A 53 -5.37 -14.52 -6.08
C ASP A 53 -4.97 -13.70 -7.31
N GLU A 54 -5.82 -12.77 -7.74
CA GLU A 54 -5.48 -11.85 -8.83
C GLU A 54 -4.32 -10.91 -8.49
N ILE A 55 -4.23 -10.45 -7.23
CA ILE A 55 -3.08 -9.64 -6.78
C ILE A 55 -1.77 -10.42 -6.94
N ILE A 56 -1.79 -11.72 -6.63
CA ILE A 56 -0.59 -12.57 -6.77
C ILE A 56 -0.36 -12.93 -8.24
N ALA A 57 -1.40 -13.32 -8.98
CA ALA A 57 -1.31 -13.74 -10.37
C ALA A 57 -0.87 -12.61 -11.31
N GLN A 58 -1.34 -11.39 -11.06
CA GLN A 58 -0.98 -10.19 -11.83
C GLN A 58 0.27 -9.48 -11.27
N ASP A 59 0.97 -10.09 -10.30
CA ASP A 59 2.17 -9.56 -9.62
C ASP A 59 2.02 -8.12 -9.13
N LEU A 60 0.85 -7.80 -8.60
CA LEU A 60 0.45 -6.44 -8.32
C LEU A 60 1.25 -5.82 -7.17
N PRO A 61 1.63 -4.53 -7.27
CA PRO A 61 2.46 -3.86 -6.27
C PRO A 61 1.78 -3.71 -4.90
N CYS A 62 0.46 -3.93 -4.79
CA CYS A 62 -0.26 -3.97 -3.53
C CYS A 62 0.03 -5.21 -2.68
N ARG A 63 0.87 -6.13 -3.16
CA ARG A 63 1.25 -7.31 -2.38
C ARG A 63 2.14 -6.97 -1.17
N SER A 64 2.92 -5.88 -1.24
CA SER A 64 3.75 -5.40 -0.12
C SER A 64 3.85 -3.88 -0.12
N VAL A 65 4.05 -3.28 1.06
CA VAL A 65 4.17 -1.81 1.19
C VAL A 65 5.36 -1.31 0.37
N LYS A 66 6.50 -2.02 0.43
CA LYS A 66 7.69 -1.69 -0.35
C LYS A 66 7.39 -1.60 -1.83
N ARG A 67 6.76 -2.63 -2.43
CA ARG A 67 6.42 -2.62 -3.86
C ARG A 67 5.43 -1.52 -4.20
N ALA A 68 4.46 -1.23 -3.33
CA ALA A 68 3.52 -0.14 -3.55
C ALA A 68 4.24 1.22 -3.59
N VAL A 69 5.22 1.43 -2.72
CA VAL A 69 6.06 2.64 -2.70
C VAL A 69 6.98 2.70 -3.92
N GLU A 70 7.59 1.59 -4.33
CA GLU A 70 8.42 1.51 -5.54
C GLU A 70 7.61 1.77 -6.81
N ALA A 71 6.39 1.26 -6.87
CA ALA A 71 5.43 1.53 -7.93
C ALA A 71 4.85 2.96 -7.88
N GLY A 72 5.20 3.77 -6.88
CA GLY A 72 4.72 5.15 -6.74
C GLY A 72 3.23 5.27 -6.38
N LEU A 73 2.64 4.22 -5.82
CA LEU A 73 1.29 4.26 -5.24
C LEU A 73 1.27 4.98 -3.88
N LEU A 74 2.40 4.91 -3.18
CA LEU A 74 2.62 5.49 -1.87
C LEU A 74 3.89 6.37 -1.90
N PRO A 75 3.96 7.42 -1.07
CA PRO A 75 5.12 8.29 -1.01
C PRO A 75 6.39 7.52 -0.56
N LYS A 76 7.56 7.89 -1.09
CA LYS A 76 8.82 7.27 -0.68
C LYS A 76 9.25 7.81 0.68
N ILE A 77 9.01 7.05 1.74
CA ILE A 77 9.57 7.32 3.08
C ILE A 77 10.80 6.44 3.31
N PRO A 78 11.91 6.92 3.88
CA PRO A 78 12.99 6.05 4.34
C PRO A 78 12.43 5.09 5.39
N GLY A 79 12.93 3.85 5.40
CA GLY A 79 12.30 2.75 6.15
C GLY A 79 11.42 1.84 5.28
N TYR A 80 10.86 2.34 4.16
CA TYR A 80 10.01 1.53 3.26
C TYR A 80 10.67 0.26 2.73
N LYS A 81 12.00 0.26 2.58
CA LYS A 81 12.77 -0.88 2.07
C LYS A 81 12.70 -2.11 2.98
N TYR A 82 12.41 -1.91 4.27
CA TYR A 82 12.28 -2.99 5.25
C TYR A 82 10.85 -3.56 5.31
N LEU A 83 9.90 -2.92 4.60
CA LEU A 83 8.48 -3.28 4.59
C LEU A 83 8.13 -4.21 3.42
N ASP A 84 8.91 -5.29 3.33
CA ASP A 84 8.83 -6.29 2.25
C ASP A 84 7.77 -7.37 2.53
N ARG A 85 7.08 -7.33 3.67
CA ARG A 85 6.15 -8.41 4.01
C ARG A 85 4.93 -8.42 3.09
N GLU A 86 4.52 -9.63 2.76
CA GLU A 86 3.49 -9.91 1.76
C GLU A 86 2.17 -10.36 2.38
N ILE A 87 1.08 -10.16 1.65
CA ILE A 87 -0.32 -10.50 2.00
C ILE A 87 -0.57 -12.00 2.17
#